data_AF-A0A2E5G0B6-F1
#
_entry.id   AF-A0A2E5G0B6-F1
#
_cell.length_a   1.000
_cell.length_b   1.000
_cell.length_c   1.000
_cell.angle_alpha   90.00
_cell.angle_beta   90.00
_cell.angle_gamma   90.00
#
_symmetry.space_group_name_H-M   'P 1'
#
loop_
_entity.id
_entity.type
_entity.pdbx_description
1 polymer ?
#
loop_
_entity_poly.entity_id
_entity_poly.type
_entity_poly.pdbx_seq_one_letter_code
_entity_poly.pdbx_strand_id
1 'polypeptide(L)'
;MSPIVTTEAGFLEQLKRFEGFARHMYLDTRANVTIGTGLLLASADAAVAADLGFTERQTGAPATDAAVRNDYDAVAGAPPARYPPSQYLPYTDLVASLAALNDELAARVDTARNDARAYDARFDDYPASVRYGLLDLAFNLGRPGLLEYRRLRAALHEGDWASAAEQSYRYGVQDTRNQAIARWIRAATG
;
A
#
# COMPACT_ATOMS: atom_id res chain seq x y z
N MET A 1 3.59 20.18 3.00
CA MET A 1 2.48 19.42 3.64
C MET A 1 1.71 18.68 2.54
N SER A 2 1.37 17.39 2.70
CA SER A 2 0.59 16.64 1.70
C SER A 2 -0.80 17.28 1.49
N PRO A 3 -1.50 17.12 0.38
CA PRO A 3 -2.87 17.63 0.26
C PRO A 3 -3.87 16.91 1.19
N ILE A 4 -5.04 17.50 1.44
CA ILE A 4 -6.20 16.76 1.96
C ILE A 4 -6.76 15.94 0.81
N VAL A 5 -6.95 14.64 1.03
CA VAL A 5 -7.48 13.74 0.01
C VAL A 5 -8.99 13.63 0.17
N THR A 6 -9.71 13.92 -0.92
CA THR A 6 -11.17 13.76 -1.02
C THR A 6 -11.59 13.01 -2.28
N THR A 7 -10.63 12.53 -3.08
CA THR A 7 -10.86 11.78 -4.32
C THR A 7 -9.99 10.53 -4.35
N GLU A 8 -10.42 9.53 -5.13
CA GLU A 8 -9.71 8.26 -5.23
C GLU A 8 -8.37 8.39 -5.94
N ALA A 9 -8.30 9.21 -6.99
CA ALA A 9 -7.04 9.51 -7.67
C ALA A 9 -6.01 10.12 -6.71
N GLY A 10 -6.43 11.09 -5.87
CA GLY A 10 -5.56 11.69 -4.87
C GLY A 10 -5.14 10.69 -3.78
N PHE A 11 -6.02 9.77 -3.41
CA PHE A 11 -5.70 8.69 -2.47
C PHE A 11 -4.64 7.75 -3.04
N LEU A 12 -4.82 7.26 -4.26
CA LEU A 12 -3.87 6.35 -4.92
C LEU A 12 -2.49 7.00 -5.10
N GLU A 13 -2.43 8.28 -5.44
CA GLU A 13 -1.17 9.02 -5.51
C GLU A 13 -0.45 9.06 -4.15
N GLN A 14 -1.20 9.37 -3.09
CA GLN A 14 -0.64 9.42 -1.73
C GLN A 14 -0.22 8.06 -1.21
N LEU A 15 -0.98 7.00 -1.51
CA LEU A 15 -0.64 5.63 -1.14
C LEU A 15 0.68 5.19 -1.76
N LYS A 16 0.89 5.47 -3.05
CA LYS A 16 2.17 5.23 -3.76
C LYS A 16 3.34 5.99 -3.14
N ARG A 17 3.11 7.22 -2.66
CA ARG A 17 4.14 8.00 -1.94
C ARG A 17 4.47 7.41 -0.56
N PHE A 18 3.48 6.87 0.14
CA PHE A 18 3.66 6.32 1.49
C PHE A 18 4.31 4.93 1.50
N GLU A 19 3.84 4.03 0.64
CA GLU A 19 4.36 2.65 0.55
C GLU A 19 5.64 2.58 -0.31
N GLY A 20 5.89 3.61 -1.13
CA GLY A 20 6.82 3.52 -2.24
C GLY A 20 6.19 2.82 -3.44
N PHE A 21 6.75 3.07 -4.63
CA PHE A 21 6.34 2.41 -5.87
C PHE A 21 7.56 2.02 -6.69
N ALA A 22 7.64 0.76 -7.10
CA ALA A 22 8.65 0.26 -8.02
C ALA A 22 8.05 -0.73 -9.01
N ARG A 23 8.48 -0.65 -10.28
CA ARG A 23 8.11 -1.65 -11.30
C ARG A 23 9.00 -2.89 -11.25
N HIS A 24 10.12 -2.83 -10.53
CA HIS A 24 11.03 -3.95 -10.31
C HIS A 24 10.85 -4.49 -8.88
N MET A 25 11.24 -5.74 -8.66
CA MET A 25 11.21 -6.36 -7.34
C MET A 25 12.24 -5.71 -6.40
N TYR A 26 11.91 -5.59 -5.12
CA TYR A 26 12.76 -5.02 -4.07
C TYR A 26 12.51 -5.73 -2.73
N LEU A 27 13.38 -5.53 -1.74
CA LEU A 27 13.09 -6.00 -0.37
C LEU A 27 12.43 -4.90 0.47
N ASP A 28 11.35 -5.24 1.17
CA ASP A 28 10.67 -4.35 2.12
C ASP A 28 11.45 -4.20 3.45
N THR A 29 10.83 -3.53 4.44
CA THR A 29 11.43 -3.29 5.78
C THR A 29 11.60 -4.55 6.61
N ARG A 30 10.96 -5.63 6.18
CA ARG A 30 11.01 -6.96 6.80
C ARG A 30 11.81 -7.95 5.94
N ALA A 31 12.54 -7.45 4.94
CA ALA A 31 13.34 -8.22 4.00
C ALA A 31 12.54 -9.22 3.14
N ASN A 32 11.26 -8.94 2.86
CA ASN A 32 10.47 -9.74 1.93
C ASN A 32 10.52 -9.17 0.50
N VAL A 33 10.53 -10.04 -0.50
CA VAL A 33 10.45 -9.63 -1.90
C VAL A 33 9.08 -9.01 -2.18
N THR A 34 9.12 -7.79 -2.69
CA THR A 34 7.97 -6.91 -2.86
C THR A 34 8.05 -6.21 -4.20
N ILE A 35 6.91 -5.86 -4.80
CA ILE A 35 6.84 -5.10 -6.05
C ILE A 35 5.68 -4.10 -6.00
N GLY A 36 5.65 -3.14 -6.94
CA GLY A 36 4.55 -2.20 -7.06
C GLY A 36 4.43 -1.33 -5.83
N THR A 37 3.20 -1.26 -5.29
CA THR A 37 2.88 -0.51 -4.07
C THR A 37 2.72 -1.50 -2.91
N GLY A 38 3.84 -2.04 -2.44
CA GLY A 38 3.85 -2.96 -1.29
C GLY A 38 3.16 -4.31 -1.55
N LEU A 39 3.19 -4.83 -2.78
CA LEU A 39 2.70 -6.19 -3.08
C LEU A 39 3.77 -7.21 -2.69
N LEU A 40 3.49 -8.01 -1.66
CA LEU A 40 4.34 -9.12 -1.23
C LEU A 40 4.30 -10.26 -2.25
N LEU A 41 5.47 -10.65 -2.75
CA LEU A 41 5.66 -11.88 -3.51
C LEU A 41 6.25 -12.91 -2.54
N ALA A 42 5.41 -13.83 -2.04
CA ALA A 42 5.81 -14.73 -0.95
C ALA A 42 6.82 -15.82 -1.36
N SER A 43 6.96 -16.07 -2.66
CA SER A 43 7.88 -17.03 -3.25
C SER A 43 8.12 -16.71 -4.73
N ALA A 44 9.14 -17.32 -5.32
CA ALA A 44 9.39 -17.25 -6.77
C ALA A 44 8.18 -17.74 -7.59
N ASP A 45 7.47 -18.78 -7.13
CA ASP A 45 6.23 -19.23 -7.78
C ASP A 45 5.08 -18.24 -7.60
N ALA A 46 4.98 -17.56 -6.46
CA ALA A 46 4.01 -16.49 -6.28
C ALA A 46 4.28 -15.30 -7.21
N ALA A 47 5.56 -15.01 -7.50
CA ALA A 47 5.95 -13.98 -8.46
C ALA A 47 5.49 -14.31 -9.88
N VAL A 48 5.60 -15.57 -10.30
CA VAL A 48 5.07 -16.06 -11.59
C VAL A 48 3.54 -16.02 -11.59
N ALA A 49 2.90 -16.55 -10.54
CA ALA A 49 1.45 -16.64 -10.44
C ALA A 49 0.76 -15.27 -10.34
N ALA A 50 1.48 -14.22 -9.93
CA ALA A 50 0.96 -12.86 -9.93
C ALA A 50 0.71 -12.29 -11.34
N ASP A 51 1.26 -12.92 -12.39
CA ASP A 51 1.02 -12.59 -13.81
C ASP A 51 1.14 -11.08 -14.13
N LEU A 52 2.18 -10.44 -13.59
CA LEU A 52 2.36 -8.98 -13.68
C LEU A 52 2.94 -8.51 -15.03
N GLY A 53 2.99 -9.39 -16.04
CA GLY A 53 3.53 -9.10 -17.36
C GLY A 53 4.99 -8.61 -17.31
N PHE A 54 5.87 -9.39 -16.70
CA PHE A 54 7.29 -9.04 -16.58
C PHE A 54 7.98 -8.94 -17.94
N THR A 55 8.83 -7.93 -18.09
CA THR A 55 9.64 -7.68 -19.28
C THR A 55 11.07 -7.36 -18.89
N GLU A 56 12.01 -7.75 -19.73
CA GLU A 56 13.41 -7.37 -19.61
C GLU A 56 13.56 -5.85 -19.72
N ARG A 57 14.16 -5.20 -18.72
CA ARG A 57 14.27 -3.72 -18.67
C ARG A 57 15.05 -3.13 -19.83
N GLN A 58 16.05 -3.86 -20.34
CA GLN A 58 16.91 -3.38 -21.43
C GLN A 58 16.28 -3.56 -22.81
N THR A 59 15.61 -4.69 -23.04
CA THR A 59 15.13 -5.08 -24.39
C THR A 59 13.62 -4.94 -24.56
N GLY A 60 12.87 -4.88 -23.46
CA GLY A 60 11.40 -4.94 -23.47
C GLY A 60 10.83 -6.30 -23.82
N ALA A 61 11.68 -7.34 -23.97
CA ALA A 61 11.23 -8.68 -24.30
C ALA A 61 10.42 -9.27 -23.13
N PRO A 62 9.33 -10.02 -23.40
CA PRO A 62 8.61 -10.75 -22.36
C PRO A 62 9.53 -11.70 -21.60
N ALA A 63 9.46 -11.66 -20.26
CA ALA A 63 10.20 -12.59 -19.42
C ALA A 63 9.55 -13.98 -19.44
N THR A 64 10.37 -15.03 -19.36
CA THR A 64 9.88 -16.38 -19.11
C THR A 64 9.64 -16.61 -17.62
N ASP A 65 8.82 -17.59 -17.25
CA ASP A 65 8.65 -17.95 -15.84
C ASP A 65 9.98 -18.29 -15.14
N ALA A 66 10.93 -18.89 -15.87
CA ALA A 66 12.27 -19.17 -15.35
C ALA A 66 13.05 -17.87 -15.07
N ALA A 67 12.95 -16.88 -15.97
CA ALA A 67 13.55 -15.57 -15.75
C ALA A 67 12.93 -14.84 -14.54
N VAL A 68 11.60 -14.89 -14.38
CA VAL A 68 10.91 -14.31 -13.21
C VAL A 68 11.37 -14.95 -11.91
N ARG A 69 11.50 -16.28 -11.86
CA ARG A 69 12.03 -16.98 -10.68
C ARG A 69 13.48 -16.59 -10.36
N ASN A 70 14.33 -16.54 -11.38
CA ASN A 70 15.73 -16.15 -11.21
C ASN A 70 15.87 -14.70 -10.72
N ASP A 71 15.06 -13.79 -11.24
CA ASP A 71 15.02 -12.38 -10.83
C ASP A 71 14.55 -12.23 -9.38
N TYR A 72 13.52 -13.00 -9.00
CA TYR A 72 13.07 -13.11 -7.61
C TYR A 72 14.21 -13.57 -6.69
N ASP A 73 14.90 -14.65 -7.02
CA ASP A 73 15.97 -15.21 -6.20
C ASP A 73 17.16 -14.25 -6.07
N ALA A 74 17.48 -13.51 -7.14
CA ALA A 74 18.51 -12.47 -7.13
C ALA A 74 18.18 -11.33 -6.17
N VAL A 75 16.92 -10.86 -6.15
CA VAL A 75 16.45 -9.84 -5.21
C VAL A 75 16.36 -10.38 -3.79
N ALA A 76 15.89 -11.62 -3.60
CA ALA A 76 15.83 -12.29 -2.31
C ALA A 76 17.21 -12.44 -1.66
N GLY A 77 18.26 -12.65 -2.47
CA GLY A 77 19.65 -12.73 -2.03
C GLY A 77 20.37 -11.38 -1.84
N ALA A 78 19.72 -10.25 -2.18
CA ALA A 78 20.32 -8.93 -2.05
C ALA A 78 20.43 -8.50 -0.57
N PRO A 79 21.40 -7.63 -0.22
CA PRO A 79 21.47 -7.09 1.14
C PRO A 79 20.17 -6.36 1.53
N PRO A 80 19.62 -6.61 2.73
CA PRO A 80 18.40 -5.96 3.19
C PRO A 80 18.64 -4.49 3.54
N ALA A 81 17.57 -3.80 3.93
CA ALA A 81 17.60 -2.41 4.39
C ALA A 81 18.14 -1.39 3.36
N ARG A 82 17.99 -1.68 2.05
CA ARG A 82 18.30 -0.71 0.99
C ARG A 82 17.06 0.14 0.71
N TYR A 83 17.19 1.46 0.88
CA TYR A 83 16.11 2.41 0.64
C TYR A 83 16.62 3.59 -0.19
N PRO A 84 15.83 4.09 -1.15
CA PRO A 84 14.50 3.63 -1.58
C PRO A 84 14.55 2.37 -2.48
N PRO A 85 13.41 1.79 -2.92
CA PRO A 85 13.37 0.61 -3.80
C PRO A 85 14.31 0.67 -5.02
N SER A 86 14.62 1.87 -5.54
CA SER A 86 15.57 2.04 -6.65
C SER A 86 16.99 1.54 -6.33
N GLN A 87 17.36 1.38 -5.07
CA GLN A 87 18.64 0.77 -4.67
C GLN A 87 18.72 -0.73 -4.97
N TYR A 88 17.60 -1.37 -5.31
CA TYR A 88 17.56 -2.77 -5.74
C TYR A 88 17.75 -2.97 -7.25
N LEU A 89 17.80 -1.91 -8.07
CA LEU A 89 18.00 -2.01 -9.52
C LEU A 89 19.22 -2.86 -9.96
N PRO A 90 20.35 -2.90 -9.23
CA PRO A 90 21.47 -3.77 -9.58
C PRO A 90 21.23 -5.28 -9.38
N TYR A 91 20.12 -5.67 -8.75
CA TYR A 91 19.80 -7.06 -8.38
C TYR A 91 18.63 -7.65 -9.18
N THR A 92 18.10 -6.90 -10.13
CA THR A 92 16.94 -7.28 -10.94
C THR A 92 17.11 -6.70 -12.33
N ASP A 93 16.77 -7.48 -13.35
CA ASP A 93 16.74 -7.07 -14.74
C ASP A 93 15.32 -6.94 -15.28
N LEU A 94 14.32 -7.42 -14.52
CA LEU A 94 12.92 -7.39 -14.93
C LEU A 94 12.15 -6.19 -14.38
N VAL A 95 11.17 -5.75 -15.16
CA VAL A 95 10.15 -4.80 -14.73
C VAL A 95 8.77 -5.32 -15.10
N ALA A 96 7.82 -5.22 -14.17
CA ALA A 96 6.41 -5.53 -14.40
C ALA A 96 5.72 -4.46 -15.26
N SER A 97 4.59 -4.85 -15.84
CA SER A 97 3.66 -3.97 -16.55
C SER A 97 3.09 -2.92 -15.59
N LEU A 98 3.16 -1.65 -15.98
CA LEU A 98 2.55 -0.58 -15.19
C LEU A 98 1.03 -0.74 -15.09
N ALA A 99 0.39 -1.24 -16.14
CA ALA A 99 -1.05 -1.51 -16.13
C ALA A 99 -1.39 -2.61 -15.13
N ALA A 100 -0.69 -3.75 -15.18
CA ALA A 100 -0.92 -4.86 -14.24
C ALA A 100 -0.72 -4.44 -12.78
N LEU A 101 0.32 -3.65 -12.48
CA LEU A 101 0.55 -3.12 -11.13
C LEU A 101 -0.54 -2.14 -10.67
N ASN A 102 -1.14 -1.38 -11.58
CA ASN A 102 -2.24 -0.49 -11.23
C ASN A 102 -3.54 -1.27 -10.99
N ASP A 103 -3.81 -2.30 -11.81
CA ASP A 103 -4.97 -3.17 -11.67
C ASP A 103 -4.90 -3.98 -10.35
N GLU A 104 -3.71 -4.49 -10.04
CA GLU A 104 -3.42 -5.15 -8.77
C GLU A 104 -3.65 -4.24 -7.57
N LEU A 105 -3.11 -3.01 -7.61
CA LEU A 105 -3.32 -2.02 -6.55
C LEU A 105 -4.80 -1.68 -6.39
N ALA A 106 -5.53 -1.50 -7.48
CA ALA A 106 -6.96 -1.23 -7.45
C ALA A 106 -7.74 -2.36 -6.74
N ALA A 107 -7.44 -3.63 -7.07
CA ALA A 107 -8.07 -4.78 -6.43
C ALA A 107 -7.79 -4.85 -4.92
N ARG A 108 -6.57 -4.53 -4.48
CA ARG A 108 -6.24 -4.44 -3.04
C ARG A 108 -6.91 -3.26 -2.35
N VAL A 109 -7.05 -2.12 -3.03
CA VAL A 109 -7.81 -0.98 -2.51
C VAL A 109 -9.28 -1.34 -2.34
N ASP A 110 -9.88 -2.10 -3.25
CA ASP A 110 -11.25 -2.61 -3.09
C ASP A 110 -11.37 -3.59 -1.92
N THR A 111 -10.37 -4.45 -1.72
CA THR A 111 -10.31 -5.33 -0.56
C THR A 111 -10.22 -4.52 0.74
N ALA A 112 -9.35 -3.52 0.81
CA ALA A 112 -9.23 -2.61 1.94
C ALA A 112 -10.52 -1.82 2.20
N ARG A 113 -11.26 -1.46 1.15
CA ARG A 113 -12.58 -0.80 1.25
C ARG A 113 -13.61 -1.72 1.89
N ASN A 114 -13.61 -3.00 1.52
CA ASN A 114 -14.48 -4.00 2.14
C ASN A 114 -14.10 -4.25 3.61
N ASP A 115 -12.80 -4.27 3.92
CA ASP A 115 -12.32 -4.34 5.30
C ASP A 115 -12.75 -3.12 6.13
N ALA A 116 -12.69 -1.91 5.56
CA ALA A 116 -13.16 -0.69 6.20
C ALA A 116 -14.67 -0.71 6.46
N ARG A 117 -15.48 -1.23 5.53
CA ARG A 117 -16.94 -1.44 5.73
C ARG A 117 -17.24 -2.49 6.78
N ALA A 118 -16.47 -3.58 6.81
CA ALA A 118 -16.60 -4.61 7.83
C ALA A 118 -16.16 -4.11 9.21
N TYR A 119 -15.24 -3.15 9.24
CA TYR A 119 -14.88 -2.41 10.43
C TYR A 119 -15.98 -1.43 10.85
N ASP A 120 -16.57 -0.68 9.93
CA ASP A 120 -17.66 0.23 10.29
C ASP A 120 -18.72 0.28 9.21
N ALA A 121 -19.95 -0.14 9.55
CA ALA A 121 -21.06 -0.15 8.62
C ALA A 121 -21.42 1.26 8.10
N ARG A 122 -21.05 2.32 8.84
CA ARG A 122 -21.21 3.73 8.43
C ARG A 122 -20.09 4.25 7.53
N PHE A 123 -19.15 3.40 7.13
CA PHE A 123 -18.00 3.80 6.32
C PHE A 123 -18.40 4.67 5.12
N ASP A 124 -19.40 4.25 4.35
CA ASP A 124 -19.81 4.97 3.15
C ASP A 124 -20.49 6.32 3.44
N ASP A 125 -21.01 6.51 4.65
CA ASP A 125 -21.68 7.75 5.11
C ASP A 125 -20.69 8.80 5.64
N TYR A 126 -19.43 8.42 5.92
CA TYR A 126 -18.45 9.36 6.44
C TYR A 126 -18.02 10.40 5.38
N PRO A 127 -17.59 11.60 5.82
CA PRO A 127 -16.95 12.58 4.95
C PRO A 127 -15.82 11.96 4.13
N ALA A 128 -15.66 12.40 2.87
CA ALA A 128 -14.72 11.77 1.95
C ALA A 128 -13.29 11.65 2.51
N SER A 129 -12.80 12.68 3.20
CA SER A 129 -11.46 12.66 3.79
C SER A 129 -11.31 11.67 4.94
N VAL A 130 -12.37 11.45 5.74
CA VAL A 130 -12.41 10.42 6.79
C VAL A 130 -12.41 9.03 6.15
N ARG A 131 -13.19 8.82 5.08
CA ARG A 131 -13.19 7.54 4.34
C ARG A 131 -11.80 7.18 3.82
N TYR A 132 -11.08 8.14 3.23
CA TYR A 132 -9.71 7.86 2.74
C TYR A 132 -8.69 7.69 3.87
N GLY A 133 -8.87 8.37 5.01
CA GLY A 133 -8.06 8.11 6.20
C GLY A 133 -8.27 6.69 6.74
N LEU A 134 -9.52 6.24 6.82
CA LEU A 134 -9.87 4.89 7.27
C LEU A 134 -9.48 3.82 6.24
N LEU A 135 -9.57 4.13 4.95
CA LEU A 135 -9.12 3.25 3.87
C LEU A 135 -7.60 3.04 3.91
N ASP A 136 -6.80 4.08 4.17
CA ASP A 136 -5.36 3.94 4.38
C ASP A 136 -5.03 3.03 5.58
N LEU A 137 -5.79 3.16 6.67
CA LEU A 137 -5.69 2.28 7.84
C LEU A 137 -6.00 0.83 7.48
N ALA A 138 -7.12 0.60 6.77
CA ALA A 138 -7.52 -0.74 6.36
C ALA A 138 -6.51 -1.37 5.40
N PHE A 139 -5.97 -0.60 4.45
CA PHE A 139 -4.96 -1.08 3.51
C PHE A 139 -3.66 -1.48 4.21
N ASN A 140 -3.21 -0.68 5.18
CA ASN A 140 -1.95 -0.94 5.90
C ASN A 140 -2.06 -2.08 6.92
N LEU A 141 -3.19 -2.19 7.61
CA LEU A 141 -3.36 -3.12 8.74
C LEU A 141 -4.07 -4.43 8.37
N GLY A 142 -4.84 -4.42 7.28
CA GLY A 142 -5.87 -5.42 7.01
C GLY A 142 -6.99 -5.40 8.07
N ARG A 143 -8.06 -6.15 7.82
CA ARG A 143 -9.18 -6.27 8.77
C ARG A 143 -8.77 -6.64 10.21
N PRO A 144 -7.93 -7.67 10.47
CA PRO A 144 -7.61 -8.05 11.85
C PRO A 144 -6.91 -6.92 12.61
N GLY A 145 -5.94 -6.25 11.98
CA GLY A 145 -5.23 -5.14 12.61
C GLY A 145 -6.13 -3.92 12.82
N LEU A 146 -7.02 -3.62 11.88
CA LEU A 146 -7.96 -2.51 12.00
C LEU A 146 -8.97 -2.72 13.14
N LEU A 147 -9.43 -3.96 13.38
CA LEU A 147 -10.38 -4.28 14.46
C LEU A 147 -9.87 -3.93 15.87
N GLU A 148 -8.56 -3.82 16.06
CA GLU A 148 -7.97 -3.43 17.35
C GLU A 148 -8.16 -1.94 17.68
N TYR A 149 -8.52 -1.09 16.71
CA TYR A 149 -8.65 0.36 16.87
C TYR A 149 -10.00 0.78 17.50
N ARG A 150 -10.39 0.16 18.61
CA ARG A 150 -11.72 0.34 19.23
C ARG A 150 -12.06 1.80 19.58
N ARG A 151 -11.07 2.58 20.02
CA ARG A 151 -11.23 4.01 20.35
C ARG A 151 -11.43 4.87 19.10
N LEU A 152 -10.76 4.54 18.00
CA LEU A 152 -11.03 5.18 16.72
C LEU A 152 -12.46 4.92 16.29
N ARG A 153 -12.94 3.67 16.39
CA ARG A 153 -14.35 3.35 16.04
C ARG A 153 -15.34 4.15 16.88
N ALA A 154 -15.12 4.23 18.20
CA ALA A 154 -15.97 5.03 19.07
C ALA A 154 -16.00 6.52 18.67
N ALA A 155 -14.83 7.12 18.40
CA ALA A 155 -14.76 8.51 17.96
C ALA A 155 -15.43 8.75 16.59
N LEU A 156 -15.21 7.86 15.62
CA LEU A 156 -15.91 7.90 14.33
C LEU A 156 -17.43 7.82 14.52
N HIS A 157 -17.86 7.01 15.48
CA HIS A 157 -19.27 6.79 15.78
C HIS A 157 -19.97 8.02 16.35
N GLU A 158 -19.24 8.84 17.09
CA GLU A 158 -19.70 10.08 17.70
C GLU A 158 -19.53 11.30 16.75
N GLY A 159 -18.86 11.12 15.62
CA GLY A 159 -18.49 12.22 14.73
C GLY A 159 -17.37 13.10 15.31
N ASP A 160 -16.64 12.62 16.33
CA ASP A 160 -15.50 13.32 16.91
C ASP A 160 -14.25 13.12 16.05
N TRP A 161 -14.13 13.93 15.00
CA TRP A 161 -13.02 13.88 14.06
C TRP A 161 -11.67 14.24 14.68
N ALA A 162 -11.66 15.02 15.77
CA ALA A 162 -10.43 15.37 16.46
C ALA A 162 -9.88 14.15 17.20
N SER A 163 -10.70 13.47 18.00
CA SER A 163 -10.33 12.23 18.67
C SER A 163 -10.03 11.11 17.66
N ALA A 164 -10.82 10.98 16.59
CA ALA A 164 -10.57 9.99 15.55
C ALA A 164 -9.20 10.20 14.88
N ALA A 165 -8.81 11.45 14.62
CA ALA A 165 -7.48 11.76 14.08
C ALA A 165 -6.35 11.32 15.02
N GLU A 166 -6.49 11.52 16.33
CA GLU A 166 -5.49 11.08 17.32
C GLU A 166 -5.42 9.55 17.44
N GLN A 167 -6.58 8.88 17.48
CA GLN A 167 -6.66 7.43 17.58
C GLN A 167 -6.28 6.70 16.27
N SER A 168 -6.05 7.42 15.16
CA SER A 168 -5.60 6.85 13.88
C SER A 168 -4.10 6.51 13.82
N TYR A 169 -3.33 6.85 14.86
CA TYR A 169 -1.89 6.66 14.89
C TYR A 169 -1.50 5.17 14.83
N ARG A 170 -0.54 4.83 13.96
CA ARG A 170 0.04 3.48 13.86
C ARG A 170 1.51 3.47 14.24
N TYR A 171 1.95 2.42 14.92
CA TYR A 171 3.38 2.15 15.13
C TYR A 171 3.99 1.49 13.90
N GLY A 172 5.28 1.74 13.64
CA GLY A 172 6.02 1.09 12.55
C GLY A 172 5.74 1.64 11.15
N VAL A 173 5.01 2.75 11.03
CA VAL A 173 4.85 3.53 9.79
C VAL A 173 5.54 4.88 9.93
N GLN A 174 5.89 5.50 8.80
CA GLN A 174 6.52 6.83 8.82
C GLN A 174 5.62 7.89 9.47
N ASP A 175 6.18 8.76 10.31
CA ASP A 175 5.45 9.84 10.97
C ASP A 175 4.72 10.75 9.99
N THR A 176 5.31 10.99 8.81
CA THR A 176 4.72 11.77 7.72
C THR A 176 3.40 11.18 7.22
N ARG A 177 3.27 9.84 7.19
CA ARG A 177 2.02 9.14 6.85
C ARG A 177 0.98 9.33 7.95
N ASN A 178 1.35 9.07 9.21
CA ASN A 178 0.45 9.26 10.35
C ASN A 178 -0.08 10.70 10.43
N GLN A 179 0.79 11.70 10.26
CA GLN A 179 0.41 13.11 10.24
C GLN A 179 -0.54 13.45 9.09
N ALA A 180 -0.33 12.85 7.90
CA ALA A 180 -1.22 13.06 6.77
C ALA A 180 -2.62 12.49 7.03
N ILE A 181 -2.72 11.25 7.53
CA ILE A 181 -4.00 10.59 7.81
C ILE A 181 -4.77 11.32 8.90
N ALA A 182 -4.12 11.64 10.03
CA ALA A 182 -4.75 12.40 11.11
C ALA A 182 -5.32 13.73 10.60
N ARG A 183 -4.61 14.40 9.70
CA ARG A 183 -5.06 15.66 9.11
C ARG A 183 -6.21 15.48 8.11
N TRP A 184 -6.28 14.39 7.36
CA TRP A 184 -7.44 14.10 6.51
C TRP A 184 -8.69 13.88 7.34
N ILE A 185 -8.59 13.10 8.41
CA ILE A 185 -9.70 12.84 9.34
C ILE A 185 -10.14 14.16 9.99
N ARG A 186 -9.21 14.95 10.53
CA ARG A 186 -9.50 16.24 11.18
C ARG A 186 -10.08 17.30 10.24
N ALA A 187 -9.79 17.21 8.94
CA ALA A 187 -10.30 18.16 7.95
C ALA A 187 -11.78 17.96 7.63
N ALA A 188 -12.42 16.89 8.12
CA ALA A 188 -13.86 16.75 8.01
C ALA A 188 -14.56 17.90 8.76
N THR A 189 -15.35 18.66 8.01
CA THR A 189 -16.30 19.62 8.58
C THR A 189 -17.61 18.87 8.78
N GLY A 190 -18.08 18.83 10.03
CA GLY A 190 -19.48 18.52 10.36
C GLY A 190 -20.31 19.79 10.30
#